data_AF-A0A2I0L124-F1
#
_entry.id   AF-A0A2I0L124-F1
#
_cell.length_a   1.000
_cell.length_b   1.000
_cell.length_c   1.000
_cell.angle_alpha   90.00
_cell.angle_beta   90.00
_cell.angle_gamma   90.00
#
_symmetry.space_group_name_H-M   'P 1'
#
loop_
_entity.id
_entity.type
_entity.pdbx_description
1 polymer ?
#
loop_
_entity_poly.entity_id
_entity_poly.type
_entity_poly.pdbx_seq_one_letter_code
_entity_poly.pdbx_strand_id
1 'polypeptide(L)'
;MTTVSRHFFGEDLNDPAFSISIIENMKEEYGLFVWPCSVVLAEYVWQQRSRFSGMTVVELGAGTSLPGLVAAKLGSDVTLTDDAGRYEVLENMRRVCELNDLNCKVIGLTWGVWDEPIFSLCPQIIIGADVLYDASEFRLIRCRLG
;
A
#
# COMPACT_ATOMS: atom_id res chain seq x y z
N MET A 1 -15.15 -12.55 -7.81
CA MET A 1 -15.22 -13.51 -6.69
C MET A 1 -14.03 -13.15 -5.82
N THR A 2 -14.28 -12.74 -4.59
CA THR A 2 -13.22 -12.32 -3.67
C THR A 2 -12.52 -13.58 -3.15
N THR A 3 -11.20 -13.55 -3.14
CA THR A 3 -10.33 -14.61 -2.60
C THR A 3 -9.35 -14.01 -1.60
N VAL A 4 -8.71 -14.88 -0.82
CA VAL A 4 -7.60 -14.49 0.05
C VAL A 4 -6.33 -15.12 -0.49
N SER A 5 -5.38 -14.30 -0.95
CA SER A 5 -4.02 -14.76 -1.25
C SER A 5 -3.11 -14.55 -0.06
N ARG A 6 -2.02 -15.31 -0.01
CA ARG A 6 -1.02 -15.23 1.04
C ARG A 6 0.36 -15.08 0.41
N HIS A 7 1.07 -14.03 0.84
CA HIS A 7 2.39 -13.66 0.38
C HIS A 7 3.39 -13.88 1.52
N PHE A 8 4.47 -14.59 1.27
CA PHE A 8 5.44 -15.00 2.29
C PHE A 8 6.75 -14.23 2.12
N PHE A 9 7.32 -13.76 3.22
CA PHE A 9 8.56 -12.99 3.26
C PHE A 9 9.53 -13.64 4.25
N GLY A 10 10.74 -13.94 3.79
CA GLY A 10 11.76 -14.67 4.55
C GLY A 10 13.06 -14.82 3.77
N GLU A 11 14.12 -15.30 4.41
CA GLU A 11 15.37 -15.68 3.72
C GLU A 11 15.27 -17.09 3.12
N ASP A 12 14.48 -17.97 3.74
CA ASP A 12 14.12 -19.30 3.23
C ASP A 12 12.60 -19.36 3.00
N LEU A 13 12.19 -19.87 1.84
CA LEU A 13 10.78 -20.07 1.51
C LEU A 13 10.13 -21.17 2.36
N ASN A 14 10.92 -22.08 2.92
CA ASN A 14 10.44 -23.15 3.81
C ASN A 14 10.31 -22.69 5.27
N ASP A 15 10.91 -21.55 5.63
CA ASP A 15 10.84 -20.95 6.96
C ASP A 15 10.67 -19.41 6.85
N PRO A 16 9.48 -18.94 6.43
CA PRO A 16 9.24 -17.53 6.22
C PRO A 16 9.21 -16.78 7.56
N ALA A 17 9.79 -15.57 7.58
CA ALA A 17 9.77 -14.70 8.74
C ALA A 17 8.34 -14.23 9.08
N PHE A 18 7.55 -13.89 8.07
CA PHE A 18 6.12 -13.63 8.21
C PHE A 18 5.38 -13.84 6.88
N SER A 19 4.04 -13.74 6.94
CA SER A 19 3.20 -13.69 5.76
C SER A 19 2.21 -12.53 5.85
N ILE A 20 1.78 -12.02 4.70
CA ILE A 20 0.68 -11.07 4.54
C ILE A 20 -0.45 -11.78 3.80
N SER A 21 -1.65 -11.76 4.37
CA SER A 21 -2.87 -12.24 3.72
C SER A 21 -3.60 -11.06 3.09
N ILE A 22 -3.95 -11.14 1.81
CA ILE A 22 -4.61 -10.07 1.06
C ILE A 22 -5.98 -10.52 0.61
N ILE A 23 -6.99 -9.67 0.81
CA ILE A 23 -8.32 -9.85 0.25
C ILE A 23 -8.32 -9.21 -1.14
N GLU A 24 -8.49 -10.00 -2.19
CA GLU A 24 -8.43 -9.53 -3.59
C GLU A 24 -9.58 -10.09 -4.44
N ASN A 25 -9.85 -9.44 -5.57
CA ASN A 25 -10.81 -9.89 -6.58
C ASN A 25 -10.03 -10.46 -7.78
N MET A 26 -10.43 -11.64 -8.24
CA MET A 26 -9.83 -12.30 -9.40
C MET A 26 -10.20 -11.65 -10.74
N LYS A 27 -11.13 -10.68 -10.73
CA LYS A 27 -11.41 -9.82 -11.88
C LYS A 27 -10.54 -8.59 -11.77
N GLU A 28 -9.96 -8.17 -12.90
CA GLU A 28 -9.17 -6.93 -13.04
C GLU A 28 -10.08 -5.70 -12.82
N GLU A 29 -10.43 -5.45 -11.56
CA GLU A 29 -11.01 -4.21 -11.08
C GLU A 29 -9.88 -3.40 -10.46
N TYR A 30 -9.64 -2.20 -10.97
CA TYR A 30 -8.42 -1.41 -10.78
C TYR A 30 -7.86 -1.32 -9.34
N GLY A 31 -8.69 -1.46 -8.29
CA GLY A 31 -8.27 -1.29 -6.89
C GLY A 31 -8.29 -2.54 -6.02
N LEU A 32 -8.78 -3.68 -6.51
CA LEU A 32 -8.93 -4.91 -5.70
C LEU A 32 -8.15 -6.09 -6.25
N PHE A 33 -7.36 -5.89 -7.30
CA PHE A 33 -6.47 -6.91 -7.88
C PHE A 33 -5.03 -6.68 -7.36
N VAL A 34 -4.32 -7.75 -6.99
CA VAL A 34 -2.88 -7.65 -6.64
C VAL A 34 -2.06 -7.58 -7.93
N TRP A 35 -1.67 -6.37 -8.31
CA TRP A 35 -0.84 -6.16 -9.49
C TRP A 35 0.60 -6.70 -9.29
N PRO A 36 1.26 -7.25 -10.33
CA PRO A 36 2.61 -7.82 -10.19
C PRO A 36 3.66 -6.83 -9.65
N CYS A 37 3.54 -5.55 -10.02
CA CYS A 37 4.36 -4.45 -9.51
C CYS A 37 4.24 -4.26 -7.99
N SER A 38 3.06 -4.53 -7.41
CA SER A 38 2.80 -4.49 -5.98
C SER A 38 3.59 -5.58 -5.26
N VAL A 39 3.62 -6.79 -5.82
CA VAL A 39 4.43 -7.90 -5.30
C VAL A 39 5.93 -7.58 -5.37
N VAL A 40 6.40 -7.01 -6.50
CA VAL A 40 7.80 -6.62 -6.65
C VAL A 40 8.20 -5.53 -5.66
N LEU A 41 7.35 -4.52 -5.46
CA LEU A 41 7.61 -3.44 -4.50
C LEU A 41 7.59 -3.96 -3.06
N ALA A 42 6.65 -4.84 -2.72
CA ALA A 42 6.59 -5.48 -1.41
C ALA A 42 7.88 -6.28 -1.10
N GLU A 43 8.40 -7.00 -2.09
CA GLU A 43 9.67 -7.71 -1.93
C GLU A 43 10.84 -6.74 -1.79
N TYR A 44 10.86 -5.63 -2.51
CA TYR A 44 11.87 -4.59 -2.31
C TYR A 44 11.83 -4.02 -0.88
N VAL A 45 10.65 -3.75 -0.33
CA VAL A 45 10.47 -3.29 1.05
C VAL A 45 11.06 -4.30 2.04
N TRP A 46 10.78 -5.60 1.86
CA TRP A 46 11.36 -6.68 2.66
C TRP A 46 12.90 -6.74 2.57
N GLN A 47 13.45 -6.67 1.36
CA GLN A 47 14.90 -6.68 1.15
C GLN A 47 15.58 -5.43 1.75
N GLN A 48 14.86 -4.32 1.83
CA GLN A 48 15.31 -3.07 2.45
C GLN A 48 14.82 -2.88 3.88
N ARG A 49 14.43 -3.95 4.59
CA ARG A 49 13.79 -3.91 5.91
C ARG A 49 14.44 -2.99 6.95
N SER A 50 15.77 -2.91 6.97
CA SER A 50 16.50 -2.03 7.89
C SER A 50 16.22 -0.54 7.67
N ARG A 51 15.87 -0.13 6.44
CA ARG A 51 15.52 1.25 6.08
C ARG A 51 14.09 1.60 6.42
N PHE A 52 13.19 0.62 6.51
CA PHE A 52 11.78 0.84 6.79
C PHE A 52 11.46 0.81 8.29
N SER A 53 12.20 0.01 9.06
CA SER A 53 11.93 -0.15 10.49
C SER A 53 11.93 1.20 11.24
N GLY A 54 10.84 1.49 11.95
CA GLY A 54 10.65 2.73 12.71
C GLY A 54 10.40 3.99 11.88
N MET A 55 10.23 3.88 10.56
CA MET A 55 9.95 5.03 9.69
C MET A 55 8.45 5.33 9.57
N THR A 56 8.13 6.57 9.21
CA THR A 56 6.80 6.95 8.74
C THR A 56 6.70 6.73 7.23
N VAL A 57 5.71 5.94 6.80
CA VAL A 57 5.53 5.54 5.40
C VAL A 57 4.14 5.91 4.92
N VAL A 58 4.06 6.54 3.76
CA VAL A 58 2.80 6.77 3.04
C VAL A 58 2.81 5.95 1.76
N GLU A 59 1.78 5.11 1.59
CA GLU A 59 1.52 4.44 0.31
C GLU A 59 0.45 5.20 -0.46
N LEU A 60 0.80 5.67 -1.67
CA LEU A 60 -0.10 6.30 -2.62
C LEU A 60 -0.71 5.24 -3.52
N GLY A 61 -2.02 5.32 -3.78
CA GLY A 61 -2.73 4.38 -4.66
C GLY A 61 -2.56 2.93 -4.19
N ALA A 62 -2.82 2.69 -2.91
CA ALA A 62 -2.47 1.44 -2.25
C ALA A 62 -3.25 0.23 -2.80
N GLY A 63 -4.49 0.42 -3.26
CA GLY A 63 -5.37 -0.66 -3.72
C GLY A 63 -5.52 -1.76 -2.66
N THR A 64 -4.83 -2.90 -2.89
CA THR A 64 -4.80 -4.03 -1.96
C THR A 64 -3.80 -3.89 -0.80
N SER A 65 -2.94 -2.86 -0.83
CA SER A 65 -2.03 -2.43 0.24
C SER A 65 -0.85 -3.34 0.56
N LEU A 66 -0.50 -4.29 -0.33
CA LEU A 66 0.54 -5.28 -0.02
C LEU A 66 1.90 -4.65 0.41
N PRO A 67 2.49 -3.67 -0.30
CA PRO A 67 3.76 -3.05 0.09
C PRO A 67 3.69 -2.33 1.43
N GLY A 68 2.64 -1.54 1.67
CA GLY A 68 2.44 -0.84 2.93
C GLY A 68 2.27 -1.80 4.11
N LEU A 69 1.58 -2.93 3.93
CA LEU A 69 1.43 -3.94 4.99
C LEU A 69 2.74 -4.64 5.33
N VAL A 70 3.61 -4.87 4.33
CA VAL A 70 4.98 -5.36 4.57
C VAL A 70 5.77 -4.32 5.38
N ALA A 71 5.71 -3.04 5.01
CA ALA A 71 6.36 -1.97 5.78
C ALA A 71 5.85 -1.91 7.23
N ALA A 72 4.55 -2.11 7.45
CA ALA A 72 3.94 -2.15 8.78
C ALA A 72 4.42 -3.35 9.61
N LYS A 73 4.53 -4.56 9.03
CA LYS A 73 5.12 -5.73 9.71
C LYS A 73 6.57 -5.52 10.10
N LEU A 74 7.30 -4.69 9.37
CA LEU A 74 8.69 -4.31 9.67
C LEU A 74 8.81 -3.21 10.75
N GLY A 75 7.68 -2.72 11.27
CA GLY A 75 7.62 -1.73 12.35
C GLY A 75 7.53 -0.27 11.88
N SER A 76 7.09 -0.03 10.64
CA SER A 76 6.81 1.34 10.17
C SER A 76 5.46 1.85 10.68
N ASP A 77 5.32 3.17 10.90
CA ASP A 77 4.01 3.83 11.04
C ASP A 77 3.47 4.12 9.63
N VAL A 78 2.50 3.31 9.19
CA VAL A 78 2.03 3.31 7.80
C VAL A 78 0.69 4.02 7.68
N THR A 79 0.63 4.93 6.71
CA THR A 79 -0.61 5.51 6.19
C THR A 79 -0.83 5.02 4.77
N LEU A 80 -1.91 4.28 4.57
CA LEU A 80 -2.33 3.77 3.28
C LEU A 80 -3.35 4.74 2.68
N THR A 81 -3.16 5.10 1.41
CA THR A 81 -4.03 6.05 0.72
C THR A 81 -4.49 5.53 -0.64
N ASP A 82 -5.75 5.80 -0.97
CA ASP A 82 -6.35 5.53 -2.28
C ASP A 82 -7.46 6.55 -2.55
N ASP A 83 -8.09 6.54 -3.72
CA ASP A 83 -9.11 7.52 -4.10
C ASP A 83 -10.27 7.56 -3.09
N ALA A 84 -10.56 8.77 -2.56
CA ALA A 84 -11.65 8.98 -1.61
C ALA A 84 -13.03 8.61 -2.17
N GLY A 85 -13.20 8.60 -3.50
CA GLY A 85 -14.41 8.15 -4.18
C GLY A 85 -14.62 6.63 -4.19
N ARG A 86 -13.59 5.84 -3.89
CA ARG A 86 -13.59 4.38 -3.97
C ARG A 86 -13.72 3.75 -2.58
N TYR A 87 -14.88 3.93 -1.97
CA TYR A 87 -15.18 3.46 -0.62
C TYR A 87 -14.95 1.95 -0.45
N GLU A 88 -15.23 1.16 -1.47
CA GLU A 88 -15.02 -0.29 -1.46
C GLU A 88 -13.54 -0.66 -1.33
N VAL A 89 -12.63 0.13 -1.91
CA VAL A 89 -11.19 -0.06 -1.80
C VAL A 89 -10.74 0.31 -0.39
N LEU A 90 -11.12 1.49 0.10
CA LEU A 90 -10.76 1.94 1.45
C LEU A 90 -11.26 0.98 2.54
N GLU A 91 -12.47 0.45 2.39
CA GLU A 91 -13.01 -0.56 3.31
C GLU A 91 -12.24 -1.88 3.22
N ASN A 92 -11.89 -2.32 2.01
CA ASN A 92 -11.05 -3.50 1.84
C ASN A 92 -9.68 -3.33 2.51
N MET A 93 -9.05 -2.16 2.38
CA MET A 93 -7.77 -1.85 3.03
C MET A 93 -7.86 -1.99 4.55
N ARG A 94 -8.93 -1.49 5.17
CA ARG A 94 -9.16 -1.66 6.63
C ARG A 94 -9.29 -3.12 7.01
N ARG A 95 -10.10 -3.88 6.27
CA ARG A 95 -10.28 -5.33 6.50
C ARG A 95 -8.99 -6.12 6.34
N VAL A 96 -8.15 -5.75 5.38
CA VAL A 96 -6.84 -6.39 5.19
C VAL A 96 -5.87 -6.02 6.31
N CYS A 97 -5.91 -4.78 6.84
CA CYS A 97 -5.14 -4.41 8.02
C CYS A 97 -5.54 -5.28 9.23
N GLU A 98 -6.84 -5.40 9.49
CA GLU A 98 -7.39 -6.26 10.56
C GLU A 98 -6.99 -7.73 10.36
N LEU A 99 -7.10 -8.25 9.14
CA LEU A 99 -6.74 -9.63 8.79
C LEU A 99 -5.28 -9.97 9.11
N ASN A 100 -4.39 -8.99 9.10
CA ASN A 100 -2.97 -9.16 9.37
C ASN A 100 -2.55 -8.71 10.77
N ASP A 101 -3.50 -8.35 11.64
CA ASP A 101 -3.25 -7.78 12.96
C ASP A 101 -2.35 -6.52 12.89
N LEU A 102 -2.64 -5.64 11.94
CA LEU A 102 -1.89 -4.40 11.69
C LEU A 102 -2.78 -3.18 11.92
N ASN A 103 -2.22 -2.15 12.55
CA ASN A 103 -2.91 -0.89 12.80
C ASN A 103 -2.40 0.22 11.86
N CYS A 104 -2.69 0.08 10.56
CA CYS A 104 -2.35 1.11 9.58
C CYS A 104 -3.44 2.20 9.53
N LYS A 105 -3.05 3.45 9.30
CA LYS A 105 -4.01 4.53 9.02
C LYS A 105 -4.50 4.39 7.58
N VAL A 106 -5.81 4.47 7.36
CA VAL A 106 -6.41 4.45 6.01
C VAL A 106 -7.09 5.78 5.74
N ILE A 107 -6.64 6.49 4.72
CA ILE A 107 -7.08 7.85 4.36
C ILE A 107 -7.45 7.90 2.88
N GLY A 108 -8.62 8.47 2.55
CA GLY A 108 -8.97 8.77 1.17
C GLY A 108 -8.18 9.97 0.65
N LEU A 109 -7.47 9.80 -0.46
CA LEU A 109 -6.64 10.79 -1.13
C LEU A 109 -6.88 10.71 -2.64
N THR A 110 -7.80 11.54 -3.12
CA THR A 110 -8.03 11.69 -4.57
C THR A 110 -6.94 12.57 -5.16
N TRP A 111 -6.24 12.06 -6.16
CA TRP A 111 -5.12 12.80 -6.76
C TRP A 111 -5.57 14.12 -7.39
N GLY A 112 -4.79 15.18 -7.16
CA GLY A 112 -5.15 16.54 -7.58
C GLY A 112 -6.10 17.26 -6.62
N VAL A 113 -6.71 16.56 -5.66
CA VAL A 113 -7.48 17.15 -4.55
C VAL A 113 -6.60 17.09 -3.31
N TRP A 114 -5.96 18.22 -2.98
CA TRP A 114 -4.99 18.30 -1.90
C TRP A 114 -5.58 19.04 -0.70
N ASP A 115 -6.16 18.28 0.21
CA ASP A 115 -6.72 18.80 1.46
C ASP A 115 -5.67 18.83 2.59
N GLU A 116 -5.94 19.63 3.62
CA GLU A 116 -5.08 19.87 4.80
C GLU A 116 -4.51 18.60 5.47
N PRO A 117 -5.25 17.48 5.63
CA PRO A 117 -4.75 16.28 6.29
C PRO A 117 -3.51 15.69 5.62
N ILE A 118 -3.37 15.82 4.30
CA ILE A 118 -2.26 15.24 3.53
C ILE A 118 -0.94 15.94 3.86
N PHE A 119 -0.97 17.26 4.05
CA PHE A 119 0.23 18.05 4.34
C PHE A 119 0.76 17.79 5.75
N SER A 120 -0.08 17.31 6.67
CA SER A 120 0.30 16.97 8.04
C SER A 120 1.02 15.62 8.16
N LEU A 121 0.99 14.78 7.12
CA LEU A 121 1.53 13.41 7.19
C LEU A 121 3.06 13.38 7.30
N CYS A 122 3.76 14.37 6.73
CA CYS A 122 5.22 14.49 6.74
C CYS A 122 5.98 13.15 6.66
N PRO A 123 5.72 12.29 5.66
CA PRO A 123 6.31 10.95 5.61
C PRO A 123 7.81 11.00 5.34
N GLN A 124 8.55 10.08 5.95
CA GLN A 124 9.96 9.85 5.63
C GLN A 124 10.14 9.04 4.34
N ILE A 125 9.19 8.16 4.03
CA ILE A 125 9.19 7.34 2.81
C ILE A 125 7.81 7.40 2.16
N ILE A 126 7.79 7.68 0.85
CA ILE A 126 6.59 7.55 0.03
C ILE A 126 6.81 6.38 -0.93
N ILE A 127 5.83 5.48 -0.98
CA ILE A 127 5.80 4.34 -1.91
C ILE A 127 4.51 4.37 -2.74
N GLY A 128 4.53 3.72 -3.89
CA GLY A 128 3.36 3.54 -4.74
C GLY A 128 3.68 2.56 -5.86
N ALA A 129 2.89 1.50 -5.98
CA ALA A 129 3.06 0.47 -6.99
C ALA A 129 2.05 0.67 -8.12
N ASP A 130 2.55 0.94 -9.33
CA ASP A 130 1.74 1.13 -10.54
C ASP A 130 0.64 2.16 -10.38
N VAL A 131 1.05 3.31 -9.87
CA VAL A 131 0.18 4.46 -9.63
C VAL A 131 0.14 5.42 -10.84
N LEU A 132 0.93 5.16 -11.88
CA LEU A 132 1.08 6.02 -13.07
C LEU A 132 0.57 5.31 -14.33
N TYR A 133 -0.62 4.72 -14.26
CA TYR A 133 -1.22 4.00 -15.38
C TYR A 133 -2.10 4.92 -16.26
N ASP A 134 -2.66 6.00 -15.71
CA ASP A 134 -3.36 7.03 -16.48
C ASP A 134 -2.44 8.22 -16.79
N ALA A 135 -2.26 8.50 -18.09
CA ALA A 135 -1.52 9.66 -18.59
C ALA A 135 -2.04 11.01 -18.01
N SER A 136 -3.31 11.07 -17.61
CA SER A 136 -3.91 12.25 -16.98
C SER A 136 -3.33 12.55 -15.60
N GLU A 137 -2.94 11.51 -14.85
CA GLU A 137 -2.46 11.56 -13.47
C GLU A 137 -0.99 11.96 -13.35
N PHE A 138 -0.19 11.75 -14.40
CA PHE A 138 1.22 12.18 -14.47
C PHE A 138 1.42 13.68 -14.21
N ARG A 139 0.45 14.53 -14.60
CA ARG A 139 0.54 15.98 -14.37
C ARG A 139 0.31 16.36 -12.91
N LEU A 140 -0.43 15.54 -12.16
CA LEU A 140 -0.83 15.85 -10.79
C LEU A 140 0.28 15.54 -9.78
N ILE A 141 1.04 14.46 -9.96
CA ILE A 141 2.20 14.14 -9.10
C ILE A 141 3.35 15.12 -9.32
N ARG A 142 3.65 15.48 -10.58
CA ARG A 142 4.84 16.26 -10.93
C ARG A 142 4.82 17.68 -10.36
N CYS A 143 3.66 18.21 -9.99
CA CYS A 143 3.53 19.61 -9.60
C CYS A 143 4.07 19.94 -8.21
N ARG A 144 4.41 18.94 -7.35
CA ARG A 144 4.71 19.23 -5.92
C ARG A 144 5.69 18.31 -5.18
N LEU A 145 6.38 17.39 -5.86
CA LEU A 145 7.52 16.64 -5.28
C LEU A 145 8.87 17.37 -5.43
N GLY A 146 8.85 18.69 -5.68
CA GLY A 146 10.03 19.55 -5.80
C GLY A 146 10.04 20.66 -4.76
#